data_AF-A0AAU6WT59-F1
#
_entry.id   AF-A0AAU6WT59-F1
#
_cell.length_a   1.000
_cell.length_b   1.000
_cell.length_c   1.000
_cell.angle_alpha   90.00
_cell.angle_beta   90.00
_cell.angle_gamma   90.00
#
_symmetry.space_group_name_H-M   'P 1'
#
loop_
_entity.id
_entity.type
_entity.pdbx_description
1 polymer ?
#
loop_
_entity_poly.entity_id
_entity_poly.type
_entity_poly.pdbx_seq_one_letter_code
_entity_poly.pdbx_strand_id
1 'polypeptide(L)'
;MSDFYKKDTPFQVYISFKKYLDVLEHIRYNDRLEYRVNYAESLIEKTKNFRELRDGFQDISLLEKSEDLIRLLLADLFPTGLTHNEIKAAGIPLSNVTFNYTERFKSILKDAGKDFEIELRNIDDDEFYVFCCCLILQAYFKRDIKSTLPLYYDIPNRQGIMKHYKISVNVDFTEVYPTEDARIPSEEVIDMLLENLDDYRLWKKYFPSKSWVLKGFSIISLVDCTSEVALSDLKSSMIRIDPENIKPDENLKEIFKSYFDVAQLSFGLMLFNGKDQRLEKLPIYENVFTNYILDFWINTFDSETRKKTFINLNHNSKPIVVSNIENLDHEIKSLPSFGILRDNEINSFMVIPIMKDNELIAIMEFTSPIPNSFNGLKLKKIEFFTDMILFSLNRFSFEKNYQIEAIIQREYTTIHDSVVWKFRNEAEKYFNASLGKKYIR
;
A
#
# COMPACT_ATOMS: atom_id res chain seq x y z
N MET A 1 3.20 -35.89 -13.66
CA MET A 1 2.12 -34.90 -13.55
C MET A 1 2.77 -33.58 -13.19
N SER A 2 2.48 -32.51 -13.91
CA SER A 2 2.89 -31.16 -13.54
C SER A 2 2.10 -30.76 -12.30
N ASP A 3 2.76 -30.59 -11.15
CA ASP A 3 2.11 -30.03 -9.96
C ASP A 3 1.95 -28.52 -10.18
N PHE A 4 0.70 -28.09 -10.39
CA PHE A 4 0.35 -26.68 -10.62
C PHE A 4 0.48 -25.80 -9.38
N TYR A 5 0.44 -26.43 -8.19
CA TYR A 5 0.64 -25.76 -6.93
C TYR A 5 2.02 -26.09 -6.40
N LYS A 6 2.74 -25.06 -5.91
CA LYS A 6 3.92 -25.26 -5.07
C LYS A 6 3.55 -25.89 -3.71
N LYS A 7 2.28 -25.78 -3.30
CA LYS A 7 1.72 -26.16 -2.00
C LYS A 7 0.73 -27.33 -2.12
N ASP A 8 0.57 -28.10 -1.05
CA ASP A 8 -0.43 -29.17 -0.96
C ASP A 8 -1.86 -28.61 -1.04
N THR A 9 -2.77 -29.28 -1.75
CA THR A 9 -4.17 -28.84 -1.91
C THR A 9 -5.11 -30.05 -2.03
N PRO A 10 -6.42 -29.88 -1.74
CA PRO A 10 -7.40 -30.94 -1.99
C PRO A 10 -7.65 -31.18 -3.49
N PHE A 11 -7.05 -30.39 -4.39
CA PHE A 11 -7.40 -30.35 -5.81
C PHE A 11 -6.45 -31.12 -6.73
N GLN A 12 -7.02 -31.81 -7.69
CA GLN A 12 -6.43 -32.12 -8.98
C GLN A 12 -6.85 -31.02 -9.96
N VAL A 13 -5.90 -30.31 -10.54
CA VAL A 13 -6.19 -29.15 -11.37
C VAL A 13 -6.13 -29.48 -12.84
N TYR A 14 -7.10 -28.97 -13.61
CA TYR A 14 -7.10 -29.00 -15.06
C TYR A 14 -7.44 -27.61 -15.61
N ILE A 15 -6.58 -27.06 -16.47
CA ILE A 15 -6.92 -25.83 -17.20
C ILE A 15 -7.95 -26.21 -18.25
N SER A 16 -9.10 -25.53 -18.26
CA SER A 16 -10.16 -25.76 -19.25
C SER A 16 -10.91 -24.47 -19.52
N PHE A 17 -11.26 -24.24 -20.78
CA PHE A 17 -12.07 -23.11 -21.23
C PHE A 17 -13.53 -23.52 -21.49
N LYS A 18 -13.91 -24.76 -21.15
CA LYS A 18 -15.25 -25.32 -21.41
C LYS A 18 -16.36 -24.38 -20.91
N LYS A 19 -16.27 -23.89 -19.68
CA LYS A 19 -17.29 -22.99 -19.12
C LYS A 19 -17.49 -21.72 -19.94
N TYR A 20 -16.39 -21.12 -20.42
CA TYR A 20 -16.49 -19.94 -21.26
C TYR A 20 -16.98 -20.28 -22.68
N LEU A 21 -16.57 -21.42 -23.23
CA LEU A 21 -17.12 -21.95 -24.48
C LEU A 21 -18.64 -22.20 -24.37
N ASP A 22 -19.13 -22.69 -23.23
CA ASP A 22 -20.57 -22.87 -22.98
C ASP A 22 -21.31 -21.51 -22.97
N VAL A 23 -20.66 -20.43 -22.49
CA VAL A 23 -21.19 -19.06 -22.60
C VAL A 23 -21.26 -18.60 -24.06
N LEU A 24 -20.22 -18.83 -24.85
CA LEU A 24 -20.21 -18.53 -26.28
C LEU A 24 -21.28 -19.33 -27.03
N GLU A 25 -21.46 -20.60 -26.68
CA GLU A 25 -22.51 -21.47 -27.21
C GLU A 25 -23.91 -20.93 -26.89
N HIS A 26 -24.12 -20.45 -25.67
CA HIS A 26 -25.36 -19.80 -25.30
C HIS A 26 -25.60 -18.51 -26.11
N ILE A 27 -24.57 -17.69 -26.34
CA ILE A 27 -24.66 -16.49 -27.20
C ILE A 27 -25.04 -16.87 -28.64
N ARG A 28 -24.40 -17.90 -29.20
CA ARG A 28 -24.67 -18.39 -30.56
C ARG A 28 -26.15 -18.70 -30.79
N TYR A 29 -26.80 -19.36 -29.83
CA TYR A 29 -28.18 -19.83 -30.01
C TYR A 29 -29.27 -18.87 -29.51
N ASN A 30 -28.94 -17.97 -28.57
CA ASN A 30 -29.95 -17.21 -27.83
C ASN A 30 -29.81 -15.69 -27.96
N ASP A 31 -28.69 -15.17 -28.49
CA ASP A 31 -28.51 -13.73 -28.64
C ASP A 31 -29.25 -13.21 -29.88
N ARG A 32 -29.83 -12.01 -29.76
CA ARG A 32 -30.61 -11.38 -30.83
C ARG A 32 -29.74 -10.55 -31.77
N LEU A 33 -28.53 -10.22 -31.36
CA LEU A 33 -27.62 -9.36 -32.10
C LEU A 33 -26.71 -10.21 -32.99
N GLU A 34 -26.91 -10.12 -34.31
CA GLU A 34 -26.21 -10.92 -35.32
C GLU A 34 -24.68 -10.84 -35.20
N TYR A 35 -24.12 -9.66 -34.91
CA TYR A 35 -22.67 -9.52 -34.75
C TYR A 35 -22.11 -10.33 -33.57
N ARG A 36 -22.86 -10.47 -32.47
CA ARG A 36 -22.43 -11.27 -31.30
C ARG A 36 -22.49 -12.76 -31.59
N VAL A 37 -23.53 -13.18 -32.32
CA VAL A 37 -23.68 -14.56 -32.80
C VAL A 37 -22.50 -14.92 -33.71
N ASN A 38 -22.24 -14.11 -34.75
CA ASN A 38 -21.14 -14.33 -35.69
C ASN A 38 -19.77 -14.34 -35.00
N TYR A 39 -19.58 -13.48 -33.99
CA TYR A 39 -18.37 -13.45 -33.19
C TYR A 39 -18.18 -14.74 -32.37
N ALA A 40 -19.22 -15.16 -31.63
CA ALA A 40 -19.18 -16.39 -30.85
C ALA A 40 -18.95 -17.62 -31.73
N GLU A 41 -19.62 -17.71 -32.88
CA GLU A 41 -19.39 -18.75 -33.88
C GLU A 41 -17.94 -18.78 -34.36
N SER A 42 -17.36 -17.63 -34.69
CA SER A 42 -15.97 -17.55 -35.14
C SER A 42 -14.98 -18.10 -34.10
N LEU A 43 -15.20 -17.79 -32.81
CA LEU A 43 -14.36 -18.29 -31.71
C LEU A 43 -14.55 -19.80 -31.50
N ILE A 44 -15.79 -20.30 -31.54
CA ILE A 44 -16.08 -21.72 -31.40
C ILE A 44 -15.43 -22.51 -32.54
N GLU A 45 -15.59 -22.10 -33.80
CA GLU A 45 -14.99 -22.78 -34.94
C GLU A 45 -13.46 -22.86 -34.86
N LYS A 46 -12.81 -21.76 -34.45
CA LYS A 46 -11.34 -21.71 -34.30
C LYS A 46 -10.81 -22.61 -33.19
N THR A 47 -11.62 -22.90 -32.18
CA THR A 47 -11.25 -23.76 -31.05
C THR A 47 -11.61 -25.24 -31.25
N LYS A 48 -12.43 -25.59 -32.25
CA LYS A 48 -12.88 -26.98 -32.51
C LYS A 48 -11.74 -27.99 -32.69
N ASN A 49 -10.64 -27.57 -33.31
CA ASN A 49 -9.51 -28.46 -33.59
C ASN A 49 -8.60 -28.68 -32.36
N PHE A 50 -8.84 -27.96 -31.26
CA PHE A 50 -8.07 -28.03 -30.03
C PHE A 50 -8.95 -28.54 -28.89
N ARG A 51 -9.24 -29.85 -28.92
CA ARG A 51 -10.14 -30.49 -27.94
C ARG A 51 -9.64 -30.34 -26.52
N GLU A 52 -8.33 -30.29 -26.33
CA GLU A 52 -7.66 -30.12 -25.05
C GLU A 52 -8.12 -28.85 -24.32
N LEU A 53 -8.38 -27.74 -25.03
CA LEU A 53 -8.88 -26.50 -24.42
C LEU A 53 -10.27 -26.68 -23.80
N ARG A 54 -11.07 -27.63 -24.31
CA ARG A 54 -12.39 -27.98 -23.77
C ARG A 54 -12.30 -29.10 -22.73
N ASP A 55 -11.63 -30.19 -23.06
CA ASP A 55 -11.58 -31.40 -22.23
C ASP A 55 -10.70 -31.22 -20.99
N GLY A 56 -9.81 -30.23 -21.03
CA GLY A 56 -8.94 -29.84 -19.95
C GLY A 56 -7.57 -30.50 -20.04
N PHE A 57 -6.54 -29.78 -19.61
CA PHE A 57 -5.16 -30.24 -19.69
C PHE A 57 -4.35 -29.85 -18.45
N GLN A 58 -3.25 -30.56 -18.24
CA GLN A 58 -2.32 -30.31 -17.13
C GLN A 58 -0.93 -29.83 -17.56
N ASP A 59 -0.60 -29.92 -18.84
CA ASP A 59 0.70 -29.50 -19.35
C ASP A 59 0.72 -27.98 -19.61
N ILE A 60 1.51 -27.25 -18.84
CA ILE A 60 1.68 -25.79 -18.97
C ILE A 60 2.22 -25.43 -20.35
N SER A 61 3.00 -26.30 -21.01
CA SER A 61 3.52 -26.04 -22.36
C SER A 61 2.43 -25.81 -23.40
N LEU A 62 1.20 -26.29 -23.14
CA LEU A 62 0.05 -26.04 -24.01
C LEU A 62 -0.46 -24.60 -23.94
N LEU A 63 -0.25 -23.90 -22.81
CA LEU A 63 -0.56 -22.47 -22.69
C LEU A 63 0.33 -21.65 -23.63
N GLU A 64 1.62 -21.97 -23.67
CA GLU A 64 2.60 -21.29 -24.54
C GLU A 64 2.34 -21.62 -26.01
N LYS A 65 2.14 -22.90 -26.35
CA LYS A 65 1.87 -23.34 -27.73
C LYS A 65 0.56 -22.76 -28.29
N SER A 66 -0.42 -22.49 -27.43
CA SER A 66 -1.76 -22.02 -27.81
C SER A 66 -2.00 -20.56 -27.45
N GLU A 67 -0.96 -19.78 -27.15
CA GLU A 67 -1.08 -18.42 -26.60
C GLU A 67 -1.95 -17.52 -27.47
N ASP A 68 -1.73 -17.51 -28.79
CA ASP A 68 -2.49 -16.68 -29.74
C ASP A 68 -3.98 -17.06 -29.76
N LEU A 69 -4.28 -18.36 -29.67
CA LEU A 69 -5.65 -18.87 -29.67
C LEU A 69 -6.35 -18.55 -28.35
N ILE A 70 -5.65 -18.69 -27.21
CA ILE A 70 -6.17 -18.33 -25.90
C ILE A 70 -6.43 -16.83 -25.82
N ARG A 71 -5.51 -16.00 -26.33
CA ARG A 71 -5.68 -14.54 -26.39
C ARG A 71 -6.91 -14.15 -27.22
N LEU A 72 -7.12 -14.84 -28.34
CA LEU A 72 -8.31 -14.63 -29.16
C LEU A 72 -9.59 -15.06 -28.43
N LEU A 73 -9.58 -16.23 -27.79
CA LEU A 73 -10.71 -16.77 -27.04
C LEU A 73 -11.11 -15.84 -25.89
N LEU A 74 -10.13 -15.27 -25.19
CA LEU A 74 -10.37 -14.42 -24.02
C LEU A 74 -10.54 -12.92 -24.36
N ALA A 75 -10.60 -12.54 -25.63
CA ALA A 75 -10.59 -11.13 -26.05
C ALA A 75 -11.73 -10.29 -25.46
N ASP A 76 -12.92 -10.87 -25.27
CA ASP A 76 -14.07 -10.18 -24.64
C ASP A 76 -13.88 -9.98 -23.12
N LEU A 77 -13.12 -10.86 -22.48
CA LEU A 77 -12.80 -10.79 -21.06
C LEU A 77 -11.60 -9.87 -20.79
N PHE A 78 -10.78 -9.63 -21.82
CA PHE A 78 -9.58 -8.79 -21.80
C PHE A 78 -9.64 -7.76 -22.94
N PRO A 79 -10.58 -6.80 -22.87
CA PRO A 79 -10.81 -5.86 -23.95
C PRO A 79 -9.56 -5.02 -24.24
N THR A 80 -9.15 -4.99 -25.51
CA THR A 80 -7.94 -4.29 -25.97
C THR A 80 -7.92 -2.82 -25.55
N GLY A 81 -9.09 -2.15 -25.55
CA GLY A 81 -9.20 -0.74 -25.15
C GLY A 81 -8.88 -0.47 -23.68
N LEU A 82 -8.96 -1.49 -22.80
CA LEU A 82 -8.71 -1.34 -21.37
C LEU A 82 -7.36 -1.91 -20.92
N THR A 83 -6.58 -2.54 -21.82
CA THR A 83 -5.34 -3.28 -21.49
C THR A 83 -4.26 -2.44 -20.80
N HIS A 84 -4.26 -1.12 -21.00
CA HIS A 84 -3.31 -0.20 -20.37
C HIS A 84 -3.79 0.38 -19.04
N ASN A 85 -5.08 0.20 -18.70
CA ASN A 85 -5.67 0.69 -17.45
C ASN A 85 -6.00 -0.45 -16.48
N GLU A 86 -6.56 -1.55 -16.95
CA GLU A 86 -6.87 -2.68 -16.08
C GLU A 86 -5.61 -3.48 -15.77
N ILE A 87 -5.51 -3.98 -14.53
CA ILE A 87 -4.46 -4.90 -14.12
C ILE A 87 -5.11 -6.27 -13.99
N LYS A 88 -5.07 -7.05 -15.06
CA LYS A 88 -5.72 -8.37 -15.13
C LYS A 88 -4.83 -9.43 -15.75
N ALA A 89 -5.04 -10.67 -15.32
CA ALA A 89 -4.51 -11.88 -15.93
C ALA A 89 -5.55 -13.00 -15.82
N ALA A 90 -5.49 -13.97 -16.72
CA ALA A 90 -6.12 -15.27 -16.49
C ALA A 90 -5.18 -16.13 -15.66
N GLY A 91 -5.72 -17.08 -14.92
CA GLY A 91 -4.90 -17.99 -14.14
C GLY A 91 -5.64 -19.26 -13.81
N ILE A 92 -4.93 -20.16 -13.17
CA ILE A 92 -5.58 -21.24 -12.44
C ILE A 92 -5.95 -20.68 -11.06
N PRO A 93 -7.18 -20.93 -10.57
CA PRO A 93 -7.57 -20.49 -9.24
C PRO A 93 -6.56 -20.97 -8.19
N LEU A 94 -6.07 -20.01 -7.41
CA LEU A 94 -5.15 -20.23 -6.29
C LEU A 94 -3.75 -20.74 -6.65
N SER A 95 -3.38 -20.87 -7.93
CA SER A 95 -2.02 -21.32 -8.29
C SER A 95 -1.15 -20.15 -8.75
N ASN A 96 0.16 -20.38 -8.85
CA ASN A 96 1.11 -19.40 -9.39
C ASN A 96 1.15 -19.39 -10.94
N VAL A 97 0.32 -20.20 -11.60
CA VAL A 97 0.24 -20.25 -13.07
C VAL A 97 -0.77 -19.22 -13.56
N THR A 98 -0.25 -18.16 -14.15
CA THR A 98 -1.02 -17.06 -14.75
C THR A 98 -0.61 -16.81 -16.21
N PHE A 99 -1.58 -16.44 -17.04
CA PHE A 99 -1.45 -16.25 -18.49
C PHE A 99 -2.40 -15.15 -18.98
N ASN A 100 -2.31 -14.78 -20.26
CA ASN A 100 -3.17 -13.77 -20.90
C ASN A 100 -3.25 -12.43 -20.11
N TYR A 101 -2.10 -11.79 -19.93
CA TYR A 101 -1.97 -10.55 -19.16
C TYR A 101 -2.39 -9.32 -19.97
N THR A 102 -3.03 -8.38 -19.28
CA THR A 102 -3.11 -6.97 -19.71
C THR A 102 -1.72 -6.34 -19.81
N GLU A 103 -1.55 -5.36 -20.71
CA GLU A 103 -0.28 -4.67 -20.90
C GLU A 103 0.17 -3.91 -19.65
N ARG A 104 -0.79 -3.34 -18.89
CA ARG A 104 -0.48 -2.70 -17.60
C ARG A 104 0.11 -3.71 -16.62
N PHE A 105 -0.45 -4.92 -16.51
CA PHE A 105 0.08 -5.93 -15.59
C PHE A 105 1.46 -6.43 -16.04
N LYS A 106 1.68 -6.65 -17.35
CA LYS A 106 3.02 -6.97 -17.88
C LYS A 106 4.06 -5.90 -17.52
N SER A 107 3.70 -4.61 -17.63
CA SER A 107 4.58 -3.51 -17.27
C SER A 107 4.94 -3.52 -15.77
N ILE A 108 3.96 -3.76 -14.90
CA ILE A 108 4.16 -3.83 -13.44
C ILE A 108 5.14 -4.96 -13.10
N LEU A 109 4.94 -6.17 -13.66
CA LEU A 109 5.83 -7.31 -13.41
C LEU A 109 7.24 -7.08 -13.96
N LYS A 110 7.35 -6.43 -15.12
CA LYS A 110 8.64 -6.06 -15.70
C LYS A 110 9.39 -5.05 -14.82
N ASP A 111 8.68 -4.09 -14.24
CA ASP A 111 9.25 -3.06 -13.36
C ASP A 111 9.72 -3.63 -12.01
N ALA A 112 9.13 -4.75 -11.56
CA ALA A 112 9.52 -5.43 -10.32
C ALA A 112 10.88 -6.15 -10.40
N GLY A 113 11.35 -6.46 -11.62
CA GLY A 113 12.62 -7.13 -11.86
C GLY A 113 12.49 -8.61 -12.22
N LYS A 114 13.58 -9.20 -12.73
CA LYS A 114 13.57 -10.57 -13.27
C LYS A 114 13.44 -11.67 -12.22
N ASP A 115 13.86 -11.38 -10.99
CA ASP A 115 13.86 -12.33 -9.88
C ASP A 115 12.61 -12.19 -9.00
N PHE A 116 11.66 -11.35 -9.38
CA PHE A 116 10.42 -11.16 -8.63
C PHE A 116 9.46 -12.32 -8.89
N GLU A 117 9.08 -13.02 -7.81
CA GLU A 117 8.00 -13.99 -7.83
C GLU A 117 6.76 -13.40 -7.16
N ILE A 118 5.60 -13.60 -7.79
CA ILE A 118 4.31 -13.16 -7.24
C ILE A 118 3.91 -14.13 -6.12
N GLU A 119 3.74 -13.60 -4.91
CA GLU A 119 3.30 -14.37 -3.74
C GLU A 119 2.20 -13.63 -2.97
N LEU A 120 1.22 -14.38 -2.45
CA LEU A 120 0.17 -13.83 -1.60
C LEU A 120 0.76 -13.36 -0.28
N ARG A 121 0.43 -12.13 0.12
CA ARG A 121 0.87 -11.56 1.39
C ARG A 121 0.22 -12.28 2.58
N ASN A 122 1.04 -12.67 3.56
CA ASN A 122 0.63 -13.16 4.88
C ASN A 122 -0.37 -14.33 4.85
N ILE A 123 -0.18 -15.31 3.96
CA ILE A 123 -0.96 -16.54 3.95
C ILE A 123 -0.02 -17.73 4.02
N ASP A 124 -0.14 -18.50 5.09
CA ASP A 124 0.62 -19.73 5.25
C ASP A 124 0.03 -20.91 4.45
N ASP A 125 0.71 -22.04 4.47
CA ASP A 125 0.33 -23.21 3.68
C ASP A 125 -0.96 -23.89 4.19
N ASP A 126 -1.18 -23.85 5.50
CA ASP A 126 -2.35 -24.47 6.14
C ASP A 126 -3.59 -23.61 5.95
N GLU A 127 -3.48 -22.29 6.15
CA GLU A 127 -4.53 -21.30 5.84
C GLU A 127 -4.94 -21.39 4.36
N PHE A 128 -3.95 -21.50 3.47
CA PHE A 128 -4.19 -21.68 2.04
C PHE A 128 -4.94 -22.98 1.74
N TYR A 129 -4.62 -24.08 2.43
CA TYR A 129 -5.32 -25.36 2.28
C TYR A 129 -6.79 -25.25 2.72
N VAL A 130 -7.05 -24.65 3.87
CA VAL A 130 -8.43 -24.44 4.37
C VAL A 130 -9.21 -23.55 3.41
N PHE A 131 -8.59 -22.50 2.87
CA PHE A 131 -9.20 -21.65 1.84
C PHE A 131 -9.61 -22.47 0.60
N CYS A 132 -8.76 -23.40 0.14
CA CYS A 132 -9.10 -24.30 -0.96
C CYS A 132 -10.33 -25.18 -0.63
N CYS A 133 -10.43 -25.70 0.59
CA CYS A 133 -11.59 -26.47 1.04
C CYS A 133 -12.86 -25.62 1.08
N CYS A 134 -12.78 -24.36 1.53
CA CYS A 134 -13.90 -23.43 1.52
C CYS A 134 -14.43 -23.16 0.10
N LEU A 135 -13.56 -23.14 -0.92
CA LEU A 135 -14.02 -23.08 -2.31
C LEU A 135 -14.85 -24.29 -2.72
N ILE A 136 -14.50 -25.50 -2.24
CA ILE A 136 -15.30 -26.71 -2.49
C ILE A 136 -16.68 -26.56 -1.85
N LEU A 137 -16.75 -26.11 -0.60
CA LEU A 137 -18.00 -25.87 0.11
C LEU A 137 -18.90 -24.84 -0.61
N GLN A 138 -18.32 -23.77 -1.14
CA GLN A 138 -19.06 -22.78 -1.91
C GLN A 138 -19.51 -23.33 -3.28
N ALA A 139 -18.62 -23.98 -4.03
CA ALA A 139 -18.88 -24.39 -5.40
C ALA A 139 -19.78 -25.63 -5.49
N TYR A 140 -19.52 -26.66 -4.68
CA TYR A 140 -20.23 -27.94 -4.71
C TYR A 140 -21.41 -27.97 -3.74
N PHE A 141 -21.21 -27.59 -2.47
CA PHE A 141 -22.26 -27.62 -1.43
C PHE A 141 -23.16 -26.38 -1.43
N LYS A 142 -22.85 -25.36 -2.24
CA LYS A 142 -23.64 -24.12 -2.36
C LYS A 142 -23.82 -23.37 -1.03
N ARG A 143 -22.89 -23.54 -0.08
CA ARG A 143 -22.87 -22.77 1.16
C ARG A 143 -22.44 -21.33 0.86
N ASP A 144 -23.13 -20.35 1.46
CA ASP A 144 -22.77 -18.93 1.36
C ASP A 144 -21.58 -18.63 2.29
N ILE A 145 -20.41 -19.10 1.88
CA ILE A 145 -19.14 -18.79 2.55
C ILE A 145 -18.62 -17.52 1.90
N LYS A 146 -18.94 -16.37 2.48
CA LYS A 146 -18.30 -15.12 2.11
C LYS A 146 -16.89 -15.14 2.67
N SER A 147 -15.95 -15.63 1.86
CA SER A 147 -14.54 -15.45 2.15
C SER A 147 -14.23 -13.96 2.01
N THR A 148 -14.30 -13.25 3.14
CA THR A 148 -14.09 -11.80 3.22
C THR A 148 -12.62 -11.45 3.35
N LEU A 149 -11.72 -12.44 3.41
CA LEU A 149 -10.30 -12.20 3.60
C LEU A 149 -9.72 -11.48 2.39
N PRO A 150 -9.31 -10.21 2.52
CA PRO A 150 -8.74 -9.48 1.41
C PRO A 150 -7.34 -10.02 1.12
N LEU A 151 -7.13 -10.47 -0.12
CA LEU A 151 -5.84 -10.95 -0.61
C LEU A 151 -5.04 -9.77 -1.20
N TYR A 152 -3.72 -9.75 -0.96
CA TYR A 152 -2.84 -8.70 -1.47
C TYR A 152 -1.58 -9.27 -2.13
N TYR A 153 -1.10 -8.58 -3.16
CA TYR A 153 0.26 -8.71 -3.68
C TYR A 153 1.06 -7.45 -3.32
N ASP A 154 2.28 -7.67 -2.86
CA ASP A 154 3.26 -6.61 -2.66
C ASP A 154 4.27 -6.69 -3.83
N ILE A 155 4.24 -5.70 -4.72
CA ILE A 155 5.06 -5.68 -5.93
C ILE A 155 5.89 -4.39 -5.94
N PRO A 156 7.23 -4.43 -5.94
CA PRO A 156 8.04 -3.23 -6.02
C PRO A 156 7.92 -2.60 -7.41
N ASN A 157 7.87 -1.28 -7.48
CA ASN A 157 7.97 -0.57 -8.75
C ASN A 157 9.45 -0.40 -9.16
N ARG A 158 9.67 0.13 -10.36
CA ARG A 158 11.01 0.40 -10.91
C ARG A 158 11.89 1.30 -10.03
N GLN A 159 11.30 2.11 -9.16
CA GLN A 159 12.01 3.01 -8.25
C GLN A 159 12.25 2.39 -6.86
N GLY A 160 11.87 1.12 -6.65
CA GLY A 160 11.99 0.40 -5.39
C GLY A 160 10.88 0.70 -4.37
N ILE A 161 9.84 1.45 -4.73
CA ILE A 161 8.68 1.68 -3.85
C ILE A 161 7.81 0.44 -3.89
N MET A 162 7.53 -0.13 -2.71
CA MET A 162 6.60 -1.25 -2.60
C MET A 162 5.17 -0.77 -2.91
N LYS A 163 4.54 -1.41 -3.91
CA LYS A 163 3.13 -1.20 -4.24
C LYS A 163 2.29 -2.32 -3.67
N HIS A 164 1.14 -1.96 -3.12
CA HIS A 164 0.19 -2.90 -2.54
C HIS A 164 -1.00 -3.02 -3.47
N TYR A 165 -1.25 -4.23 -3.96
CA TYR A 165 -2.35 -4.52 -4.88
C TYR A 165 -3.35 -5.44 -4.21
N LYS A 166 -4.59 -4.97 -4.05
CA LYS A 166 -5.70 -5.83 -3.63
C LYS A 166 -6.10 -6.74 -4.78
N ILE A 167 -6.27 -8.03 -4.49
CA ILE A 167 -6.56 -9.06 -5.47
C ILE A 167 -8.04 -9.43 -5.41
N SER A 168 -8.66 -9.51 -6.58
CA SER A 168 -9.98 -10.09 -6.79
C SER A 168 -9.86 -11.27 -7.75
N VAL A 169 -10.35 -12.44 -7.34
CA VAL A 169 -10.34 -13.65 -8.16
C VAL A 169 -11.77 -13.99 -8.56
N ASN A 170 -12.09 -13.89 -9.85
CA ASN A 170 -13.33 -14.40 -10.41
C ASN A 170 -13.13 -15.86 -10.82
N VAL A 171 -13.98 -16.76 -10.30
CA VAL A 171 -13.92 -18.21 -10.55
C VAL A 171 -15.14 -18.73 -11.30
N ASP A 172 -15.89 -17.86 -11.99
CA ASP A 172 -17.15 -18.23 -12.67
C ASP A 172 -16.92 -19.25 -13.80
N PHE A 173 -15.70 -19.31 -14.35
CA PHE A 173 -15.30 -20.24 -15.40
C PHE A 173 -14.66 -21.53 -14.86
N THR A 174 -15.00 -21.91 -13.63
CA THR A 174 -14.48 -23.11 -12.97
C THR A 174 -15.59 -24.10 -12.59
N GLU A 175 -15.22 -25.38 -12.56
CA GLU A 175 -16.02 -26.49 -12.07
C GLU A 175 -15.27 -27.19 -10.95
N VAL A 176 -15.98 -27.53 -9.88
CA VAL A 176 -15.46 -28.34 -8.77
C VAL A 176 -16.34 -29.56 -8.61
N TYR A 177 -15.73 -30.75 -8.62
CA TYR A 177 -16.44 -32.02 -8.45
C TYR A 177 -15.57 -33.07 -7.76
N PRO A 178 -16.18 -34.03 -7.03
CA PRO A 178 -15.44 -35.04 -6.30
C PRO A 178 -14.74 -36.04 -7.24
N THR A 179 -13.60 -36.56 -6.80
CA THR A 179 -12.99 -37.78 -7.37
C THR A 179 -13.60 -39.04 -6.72
N GLU A 180 -13.16 -40.22 -7.15
CA GLU A 180 -13.52 -41.48 -6.49
C GLU A 180 -13.01 -41.57 -5.04
N ASP A 181 -11.90 -40.90 -4.72
CA ASP A 181 -11.31 -40.85 -3.38
C ASP A 181 -11.94 -39.77 -2.47
N ALA A 182 -12.88 -38.98 -3.01
CA ALA A 182 -13.53 -37.91 -2.26
C ALA A 182 -14.43 -38.46 -1.17
N ARG A 183 -14.26 -37.95 0.05
CA ARG A 183 -15.26 -38.09 1.11
C ARG A 183 -16.21 -36.91 1.03
N ILE A 184 -17.50 -37.19 0.91
CA ILE A 184 -18.53 -36.15 0.93
C ILE A 184 -18.99 -35.99 2.38
N PRO A 185 -18.58 -34.91 3.09
CA PRO A 185 -19.01 -34.66 4.47
C PRO A 185 -20.53 -34.41 4.55
N SER A 186 -21.14 -34.74 5.70
CA SER A 186 -22.52 -34.32 6.01
C SER A 186 -22.56 -32.83 6.36
N GLU A 187 -23.76 -32.24 6.36
CA GLU A 187 -23.94 -30.84 6.76
C GLU A 187 -23.45 -30.56 8.18
N GLU A 188 -23.66 -31.48 9.14
CA GLU A 188 -23.15 -31.28 10.51
C GLU A 188 -21.62 -31.27 10.57
N VAL A 189 -20.97 -32.08 9.72
CA VAL A 189 -19.51 -32.08 9.59
C VAL A 189 -19.02 -30.78 8.98
N ILE A 190 -19.72 -30.25 7.97
CA ILE A 190 -19.39 -28.98 7.34
C ILE A 190 -19.50 -27.84 8.36
N ASP A 191 -20.58 -27.78 9.13
CA ASP A 191 -20.77 -26.74 10.15
C ASP A 191 -19.67 -26.83 11.21
N MET A 192 -19.33 -28.03 11.67
CA MET A 192 -18.21 -28.26 12.59
C MET A 192 -16.85 -27.84 12.01
N LEU A 193 -16.60 -28.08 10.72
CA LEU A 193 -15.38 -27.62 10.06
C LEU A 193 -15.30 -26.09 10.01
N LEU A 194 -16.41 -25.41 9.71
CA LEU A 194 -16.48 -23.95 9.67
C LEU A 194 -16.32 -23.31 11.06
N GLU A 195 -16.69 -24.00 12.13
CA GLU A 195 -16.42 -23.60 13.51
C GLU A 195 -14.95 -23.77 13.93
N ASN A 196 -14.16 -24.56 13.16
CA ASN A 196 -12.79 -24.94 13.49
C ASN A 196 -11.83 -24.68 12.30
N LEU A 197 -11.77 -23.44 11.83
CA LEU A 197 -10.90 -23.06 10.70
C LEU A 197 -9.41 -23.31 10.96
N ASP A 198 -8.95 -23.17 12.20
CA ASP A 198 -7.53 -23.31 12.57
C ASP A 198 -7.09 -24.79 12.69
N ASP A 199 -8.02 -25.76 12.74
CA ASP A 199 -7.68 -27.18 12.80
C ASP A 199 -7.47 -27.77 11.39
N TYR A 200 -6.35 -27.43 10.78
CA TYR A 200 -5.97 -27.89 9.45
C TYR A 200 -5.96 -29.42 9.30
N ARG A 201 -5.67 -30.17 10.38
CA ARG A 201 -5.65 -31.65 10.35
C ARG A 201 -7.05 -32.21 10.19
N LEU A 202 -8.03 -31.58 10.83
CA LEU A 202 -9.44 -31.92 10.70
C LEU A 202 -9.93 -31.67 9.28
N TRP A 203 -9.57 -30.53 8.69
CA TRP A 203 -9.85 -30.24 7.28
C TRP A 203 -9.24 -31.29 6.34
N LYS A 204 -7.96 -31.62 6.48
CA LYS A 204 -7.29 -32.67 5.66
C LYS A 204 -7.91 -34.06 5.81
N LYS A 205 -8.55 -34.37 6.95
CA LYS A 205 -9.23 -35.65 7.16
C LYS A 205 -10.50 -35.79 6.31
N TYR A 206 -11.25 -34.70 6.12
CA TYR A 206 -12.50 -34.69 5.35
C TYR A 206 -12.32 -34.27 3.89
N PHE A 207 -11.30 -33.47 3.61
CA PHE A 207 -10.86 -33.10 2.28
C PHE A 207 -9.40 -33.53 2.08
N PRO A 208 -9.13 -34.83 1.84
CA PRO A 208 -7.78 -35.31 1.60
C PRO A 208 -7.13 -34.65 0.38
N SER A 209 -5.79 -34.64 0.33
CA SER A 209 -5.04 -34.10 -0.81
C SER A 209 -5.49 -34.76 -2.12
N LYS A 210 -5.65 -33.96 -3.18
CA LYS A 210 -6.04 -34.42 -4.53
C LYS A 210 -7.35 -35.22 -4.58
N SER A 211 -8.23 -35.10 -3.59
CA SER A 211 -9.52 -35.80 -3.55
C SER A 211 -10.64 -35.10 -4.34
N TRP A 212 -10.43 -33.87 -4.79
CA TRP A 212 -11.39 -33.10 -5.60
C TRP A 212 -10.75 -32.68 -6.92
N VAL A 213 -11.57 -32.49 -7.96
CA VAL A 213 -11.11 -31.92 -9.22
C VAL A 213 -11.53 -30.46 -9.30
N LEU A 214 -10.58 -29.59 -9.62
CA LEU A 214 -10.81 -28.20 -10.01
C LEU A 214 -10.48 -28.06 -11.49
N LYS A 215 -11.49 -27.75 -12.31
CA LYS A 215 -11.35 -27.67 -13.75
C LYS A 215 -11.83 -26.32 -14.26
N GLY A 216 -10.98 -25.56 -14.95
CA GLY A 216 -11.36 -24.25 -15.46
C GLY A 216 -10.20 -23.25 -15.52
N PHE A 217 -10.55 -21.97 -15.48
CA PHE A 217 -9.62 -20.87 -15.26
C PHE A 217 -10.30 -19.77 -14.42
N SER A 218 -9.52 -18.94 -13.76
CA SER A 218 -9.96 -17.73 -13.07
C SER A 218 -9.49 -16.48 -13.80
N ILE A 219 -10.19 -15.37 -13.54
CA ILE A 219 -9.71 -14.03 -13.87
C ILE A 219 -9.23 -13.37 -12.59
N ILE A 220 -7.95 -13.02 -12.56
CA ILE A 220 -7.32 -12.29 -11.47
C ILE A 220 -7.30 -10.82 -11.86
N SER A 221 -7.88 -9.97 -11.02
CA SER A 221 -7.86 -8.51 -11.17
C SER A 221 -7.19 -7.87 -9.96
N LEU A 222 -6.34 -6.89 -10.22
CA LEU A 222 -5.62 -6.15 -9.19
C LEU A 222 -6.08 -4.70 -9.15
N VAL A 223 -6.19 -4.16 -7.94
CA VAL A 223 -6.42 -2.74 -7.69
C VAL A 223 -5.28 -2.22 -6.82
N ASP A 224 -4.57 -1.20 -7.32
CA ASP A 224 -3.54 -0.51 -6.54
C ASP A 224 -4.21 0.19 -5.35
N CYS A 225 -3.88 -0.26 -4.14
CA CYS A 225 -4.35 0.31 -2.87
C CYS A 225 -3.17 0.83 -2.03
N THR A 226 -2.06 1.17 -2.68
CA THR A 226 -0.81 1.57 -2.01
C THR A 226 -1.02 2.79 -1.10
N SER A 227 -1.80 3.78 -1.56
CA SER A 227 -2.05 5.00 -0.77
C SER A 227 -2.90 4.71 0.47
N GLU A 228 -3.88 3.81 0.37
CA GLU A 228 -4.76 3.40 1.46
C GLU A 228 -4.00 2.59 2.51
N VAL A 229 -3.18 1.63 2.08
CA VAL A 229 -2.32 0.84 2.96
C VAL A 229 -1.32 1.75 3.66
N ALA A 230 -0.61 2.60 2.93
CA ALA A 230 0.35 3.54 3.52
C ALA A 230 -0.31 4.52 4.51
N LEU A 231 -1.55 4.96 4.25
CA LEU A 231 -2.31 5.79 5.20
C LEU A 231 -2.67 5.01 6.48
N SER A 232 -3.03 3.74 6.36
CA SER A 232 -3.30 2.86 7.51
C SER A 232 -2.04 2.61 8.34
N ASP A 233 -0.91 2.37 7.68
CA ASP A 233 0.38 2.18 8.33
C ASP A 233 0.84 3.47 9.03
N LEU A 234 0.71 4.62 8.36
CA LEU A 234 0.94 5.93 8.95
C LEU A 234 0.12 6.11 10.23
N LYS A 235 -1.17 5.74 10.18
CA LYS A 235 -2.06 5.80 11.35
C LYS A 235 -1.57 4.96 12.51
N SER A 236 -1.15 3.75 12.21
CA SER A 236 -0.65 2.81 13.20
C SER A 236 0.67 3.30 13.81
N SER A 237 1.62 3.78 12.99
CA SER A 237 2.91 4.31 13.46
C SER A 237 2.74 5.56 14.32
N MET A 238 1.82 6.46 13.99
CA MET A 238 1.61 7.71 14.73
C MET A 238 0.91 7.52 16.09
N ILE A 239 0.10 6.46 16.25
CA ILE A 239 -0.49 6.06 17.54
C ILE A 239 0.57 5.43 18.45
N ARG A 240 1.51 4.67 17.87
CA ARG A 240 2.56 3.92 18.57
C ARG A 240 3.70 4.79 19.11
N ILE A 241 3.72 6.08 18.81
CA ILE A 241 4.71 7.00 19.37
C ILE A 241 4.58 6.98 20.90
N ASP A 242 5.49 6.27 21.53
CA ASP A 242 5.62 6.15 22.98
C ASP A 242 6.58 7.24 23.47
N PRO A 243 6.14 8.13 24.38
CA PRO A 243 6.95 9.24 24.88
C PRO A 243 8.02 8.78 25.87
N GLU A 244 7.90 7.57 26.42
CA GLU A 244 8.91 6.96 27.27
C GLU A 244 9.97 6.22 26.44
N ASN A 245 9.58 5.74 25.26
CA ASN A 245 10.42 5.02 24.31
C ASN A 245 10.38 5.69 22.93
N ILE A 246 10.88 6.92 22.91
CA ILE A 246 10.96 7.76 21.72
C ILE A 246 12.07 7.15 20.86
N LYS A 247 11.78 6.11 20.08
CA LYS A 247 12.57 5.77 18.89
C LYS A 247 11.70 6.16 17.70
N PRO A 248 12.16 7.05 16.80
CA PRO A 248 11.47 7.24 15.55
C PRO A 248 11.31 5.89 14.87
N ASP A 249 10.10 5.59 14.44
CA ASP A 249 9.86 4.50 13.52
C ASP A 249 10.54 4.89 12.19
N GLU A 250 11.73 4.33 11.92
CA GLU A 250 12.46 4.55 10.66
C GLU A 250 11.58 4.24 9.43
N ASN A 251 10.52 3.43 9.63
CA ASN A 251 9.52 3.11 8.63
C ASN A 251 8.69 4.33 8.16
N LEU A 252 8.63 5.44 8.91
CA LEU A 252 7.87 6.63 8.49
C LEU A 252 8.34 7.18 7.14
N LYS A 253 9.64 7.11 6.85
CA LYS A 253 10.18 7.55 5.56
C LYS A 253 9.65 6.69 4.42
N GLU A 254 9.64 5.37 4.59
CA GLU A 254 9.13 4.43 3.59
C GLU A 254 7.61 4.55 3.41
N ILE A 255 6.87 4.76 4.51
CA ILE A 255 5.43 5.06 4.47
C ILE A 255 5.16 6.31 3.65
N PHE A 256 5.90 7.41 3.87
CA PHE A 256 5.71 8.64 3.09
C PHE A 256 6.13 8.50 1.62
N LYS A 257 7.23 7.79 1.33
CA LYS A 257 7.62 7.48 -0.07
C LYS A 257 6.50 6.74 -0.79
N SER A 258 5.91 5.74 -0.13
CA SER A 258 4.78 4.95 -0.65
C SER A 258 3.52 5.79 -0.82
N TYR A 259 3.14 6.56 0.20
CA TYR A 259 1.93 7.39 0.21
C TYR A 259 1.96 8.50 -0.85
N PHE A 260 3.08 9.20 -0.99
CA PHE A 260 3.26 10.28 -1.98
C PHE A 260 3.70 9.80 -3.36
N ASP A 261 4.07 8.53 -3.49
CA ASP A 261 4.69 7.99 -4.70
C ASP A 261 5.92 8.82 -5.11
N VAL A 262 6.88 8.93 -4.19
CA VAL A 262 8.16 9.65 -4.37
C VAL A 262 9.26 8.80 -3.77
N ALA A 263 10.10 8.18 -4.61
CA ALA A 263 11.13 7.26 -4.13
C ALA A 263 12.24 7.95 -3.32
N GLN A 264 12.64 9.14 -3.76
CA GLN A 264 13.63 9.96 -3.08
C GLN A 264 12.92 11.10 -2.35
N LEU A 265 12.35 10.76 -1.20
CA LEU A 265 11.65 11.69 -0.32
C LEU A 265 12.41 11.81 0.99
N SER A 266 12.62 13.05 1.39
CA SER A 266 13.01 13.44 2.75
C SER A 266 11.90 14.29 3.34
N PHE A 267 11.78 14.28 4.65
CA PHE A 267 10.77 15.07 5.34
C PHE A 267 11.31 15.60 6.66
N GLY A 268 10.68 16.66 7.14
CA GLY A 268 11.09 17.37 8.34
C GLY A 268 9.91 17.95 9.08
N LEU A 269 10.08 18.16 10.38
CA LEU A 269 9.06 18.75 11.25
C LEU A 269 9.72 19.67 12.26
N MET A 270 9.16 20.87 12.40
CA MET A 270 9.62 21.89 13.32
C MET A 270 8.46 22.40 14.14
N LEU A 271 8.67 22.56 15.45
CA LEU A 271 7.65 23.13 16.33
C LEU A 271 7.72 24.65 16.31
N PHE A 272 6.58 25.31 16.36
CA PHE A 272 6.52 26.76 16.53
C PHE A 272 6.45 27.12 18.00
N ASN A 273 7.40 27.94 18.46
CA ASN A 273 7.38 28.53 19.79
C ASN A 273 6.73 29.91 19.71
N GLY A 274 5.46 29.98 20.12
CA GLY A 274 4.68 31.22 20.12
C GLY A 274 5.21 32.32 21.06
N LYS A 275 5.99 31.97 22.11
CA LYS A 275 6.58 32.97 23.02
C LYS A 275 7.73 33.71 22.37
N ASP A 276 8.63 32.96 21.74
CA ASP A 276 9.85 33.48 21.11
C ASP A 276 9.65 33.82 19.62
N GLN A 277 8.45 33.53 19.07
CA GLN A 277 8.08 33.75 17.66
C GLN A 277 9.11 33.12 16.70
N ARG A 278 9.50 31.87 16.99
CA ARG A 278 10.53 31.13 16.25
C ARG A 278 10.16 29.67 16.05
N LEU A 279 10.75 29.06 15.03
CA LEU A 279 10.70 27.61 14.83
C LEU A 279 11.85 26.95 15.59
N GLU A 280 11.56 25.82 16.21
CA GLU A 280 12.49 25.02 16.98
C GLU A 280 12.60 23.61 16.38
N LYS A 281 13.84 23.15 16.22
CA LYS A 281 14.14 21.78 15.80
C LYS A 281 13.75 20.82 16.93
N LEU A 282 13.38 19.59 16.58
CA LEU A 282 13.15 18.51 17.53
C LEU A 282 14.43 17.69 17.67
N PRO A 283 15.23 17.85 18.74
CA PRO A 283 16.55 17.20 18.85
C PRO A 283 16.44 15.67 18.83
N ILE A 284 15.30 15.14 19.27
CA ILE A 284 15.02 13.71 19.39
C ILE A 284 14.85 13.02 18.01
N TYR A 285 14.61 13.82 16.97
CA TYR A 285 14.33 13.35 15.62
C TYR A 285 15.35 13.87 14.60
N GLU A 286 16.50 14.39 15.02
CA GLU A 286 17.53 14.91 14.10
C GLU A 286 18.02 13.87 13.07
N ASN A 287 18.01 12.58 13.43
CA ASN A 287 18.39 11.50 12.51
C ASN A 287 17.32 11.16 11.47
N VAL A 288 16.09 11.67 11.63
CA VAL A 288 14.94 11.34 10.76
C VAL A 288 14.43 12.56 10.01
N PHE A 289 14.44 13.74 10.65
CA PHE A 289 13.93 14.97 10.07
C PHE A 289 15.03 15.79 9.41
N THR A 290 14.78 16.19 8.17
CA THR A 290 15.54 17.25 7.51
C THR A 290 15.04 18.61 7.96
N ASN A 291 15.87 19.65 7.80
CA ASN A 291 15.48 21.04 8.08
C ASN A 291 15.97 21.99 6.98
N TYR A 292 16.07 21.50 5.75
CA TYR A 292 16.75 22.21 4.66
C TYR A 292 15.99 23.47 4.24
N ILE A 293 14.65 23.42 4.22
CA ILE A 293 13.84 24.56 3.81
C ILE A 293 13.82 25.62 4.91
N LEU A 294 13.90 25.20 6.18
CA LEU A 294 14.12 26.13 7.28
C LEU A 294 15.45 26.87 7.14
N ASP A 295 16.54 26.12 6.96
CA ASP A 295 17.86 26.72 6.86
C ASP A 295 17.91 27.66 5.65
N PHE A 296 17.25 27.31 4.54
CA PHE A 296 17.00 28.21 3.41
C PHE A 296 16.27 29.50 3.84
N TRP A 297 15.12 29.42 4.51
CA TRP A 297 14.37 30.61 4.94
C TRP A 297 15.10 31.46 5.99
N ILE A 298 15.75 30.82 6.96
CA ILE A 298 16.56 31.50 7.99
C ILE A 298 17.67 32.31 7.36
N ASN A 299 18.39 31.74 6.38
CA ASN A 299 19.50 32.42 5.73
C ASN A 299 19.05 33.39 4.62
N THR A 300 17.79 33.30 4.18
CA THR A 300 17.21 34.21 3.18
C THR A 300 16.77 35.53 3.80
N PHE A 301 16.11 35.48 4.96
CA PHE A 301 15.45 36.65 5.56
C PHE A 301 16.22 37.16 6.78
N ASP A 302 16.37 38.48 6.88
CA ASP A 302 16.85 39.13 8.11
C ASP A 302 15.89 38.86 9.28
N SER A 303 16.35 39.13 10.50
CA SER A 303 15.62 38.76 11.72
C SER A 303 14.24 39.40 11.84
N GLU A 304 14.05 40.63 11.35
CA GLU A 304 12.74 41.28 11.40
C GLU A 304 11.81 40.73 10.34
N THR A 305 12.31 40.54 9.12
CA THR A 305 11.53 39.94 8.02
C THR A 305 11.10 38.52 8.35
N ARG A 306 11.98 37.74 8.99
CA ARG A 306 11.66 36.37 9.44
C ARG A 306 10.55 36.34 10.49
N LYS A 307 10.60 37.23 11.49
CA LYS A 307 9.52 37.39 12.48
C LYS A 307 8.20 37.76 11.79
N LYS A 308 8.22 38.72 10.85
CA LYS A 308 7.03 39.09 10.06
C LYS A 308 6.51 37.94 9.20
N THR A 309 7.38 37.13 8.60
CA THR A 309 7.00 35.95 7.81
C THR A 309 6.33 34.89 8.68
N PHE A 310 6.88 34.59 9.87
CA PHE A 310 6.24 33.66 10.80
C PHE A 310 4.91 34.18 11.36
N ILE A 311 4.83 35.48 11.69
CA ILE A 311 3.57 36.14 12.07
C ILE A 311 2.54 36.03 10.93
N ASN A 312 2.96 36.27 9.68
CA ASN A 312 2.10 36.14 8.52
C ASN A 312 1.65 34.69 8.28
N LEU A 313 2.50 33.70 8.53
CA LEU A 313 2.10 32.29 8.49
C LEU A 313 1.06 31.94 9.57
N ASN A 314 1.08 32.64 10.71
CA ASN A 314 0.06 32.50 11.74
C ASN A 314 -1.31 33.04 11.29
N HIS A 315 -1.34 34.07 10.45
CA HIS A 315 -2.57 34.73 9.96
C HIS A 315 -3.02 34.28 8.56
N ASN A 316 -2.13 33.72 7.74
CA ASN A 316 -2.38 33.28 6.36
C ASN A 316 -1.57 32.01 6.07
N SER A 317 -1.97 30.92 6.70
CA SER A 317 -1.31 29.61 6.75
C SER A 317 -1.49 28.79 5.47
N LYS A 318 -1.08 29.35 4.31
CA LYS A 318 -1.12 28.60 3.05
C LYS A 318 0.10 27.69 2.92
N PRO A 319 -0.08 26.41 2.57
CA PRO A 319 1.03 25.56 2.18
C PRO A 319 1.74 26.12 0.94
N ILE A 320 3.06 25.94 0.89
CA ILE A 320 3.90 26.30 -0.24
C ILE A 320 4.28 25.03 -0.97
N VAL A 321 4.15 25.01 -2.30
CA VAL A 321 4.56 23.88 -3.13
C VAL A 321 5.41 24.40 -4.26
N VAL A 322 6.63 23.90 -4.35
CA VAL A 322 7.56 24.18 -5.44
C VAL A 322 7.81 22.88 -6.19
N SER A 323 7.16 22.74 -7.35
CA SER A 323 7.32 21.55 -8.20
C SER A 323 8.71 21.49 -8.83
N ASN A 324 9.30 22.62 -9.18
CA ASN A 324 10.67 22.66 -9.68
C ASN A 324 11.34 23.96 -9.24
N ILE A 325 12.45 23.86 -8.50
CA ILE A 325 13.20 25.05 -8.07
C ILE A 325 13.75 25.86 -9.25
N GLU A 326 13.92 25.23 -10.42
CA GLU A 326 14.35 25.92 -11.63
C GLU A 326 13.26 26.83 -12.21
N ASN A 327 12.02 26.74 -11.74
CA ASN A 327 10.96 27.66 -12.14
C ASN A 327 10.80 28.85 -11.17
N LEU A 328 11.62 28.94 -10.12
CA LEU A 328 11.62 30.08 -9.21
C LEU A 328 12.19 31.33 -9.89
N ASP A 329 11.75 32.50 -9.43
CA ASP A 329 12.19 33.79 -9.98
C ASP A 329 13.71 33.98 -9.84
N HIS A 330 14.31 34.71 -10.79
CA HIS A 330 15.75 34.96 -10.81
C HIS A 330 16.25 35.61 -9.52
N GLU A 331 15.46 36.50 -8.93
CA GLU A 331 15.77 37.15 -7.65
C GLU A 331 15.98 36.11 -6.53
N ILE A 332 15.10 35.11 -6.45
CA ILE A 332 15.20 34.02 -5.45
C ILE A 332 16.44 33.16 -5.71
N LYS A 333 16.69 32.82 -6.98
CA LYS A 333 17.87 32.01 -7.37
C LYS A 333 19.20 32.71 -7.11
N SER A 334 19.21 34.05 -7.09
CA SER A 334 20.40 34.85 -6.83
C SER A 334 20.78 34.99 -5.36
N LEU A 335 19.90 34.54 -4.45
CA LEU A 335 20.15 34.60 -3.00
C LEU A 335 21.27 33.63 -2.58
N PRO A 336 22.17 34.01 -1.67
CA PRO A 336 23.19 33.10 -1.13
C PRO A 336 22.59 31.84 -0.50
N SER A 337 21.43 31.97 0.15
CA SER A 337 20.69 30.87 0.76
C SER A 337 20.22 29.83 -0.26
N PHE A 338 20.02 30.19 -1.54
CA PHE A 338 19.64 29.25 -2.59
C PHE A 338 20.65 28.10 -2.74
N GLY A 339 21.92 28.33 -2.38
CA GLY A 339 22.96 27.30 -2.29
C GLY A 339 22.53 26.12 -1.43
N ILE A 340 21.76 26.34 -0.35
CA ILE A 340 21.27 25.27 0.55
C ILE A 340 20.39 24.27 -0.21
N LEU A 341 19.55 24.74 -1.14
CA LEU A 341 18.73 23.85 -1.95
C LEU A 341 19.59 23.02 -2.91
N ARG A 342 20.63 23.63 -3.51
CA ARG A 342 21.54 22.95 -4.44
C ARG A 342 22.47 21.95 -3.74
N ASP A 343 23.06 22.35 -2.62
CA ASP A 343 24.03 21.56 -1.86
C ASP A 343 23.37 20.30 -1.26
N ASN A 344 22.06 20.33 -1.02
CA ASN A 344 21.26 19.20 -0.55
C ASN A 344 20.45 18.53 -1.67
N GLU A 345 20.76 18.83 -2.94
CA GLU A 345 20.14 18.26 -4.14
C GLU A 345 18.61 18.43 -4.21
N ILE A 346 18.02 19.46 -3.62
CA ILE A 346 16.56 19.65 -3.58
C ILE A 346 16.08 20.29 -4.87
N ASN A 347 15.27 19.55 -5.65
CA ASN A 347 14.66 20.07 -6.89
C ASN A 347 13.14 20.28 -6.78
N SER A 348 12.48 19.66 -5.81
CA SER A 348 11.06 19.86 -5.54
C SER A 348 10.80 19.77 -4.03
N PHE A 349 9.93 20.63 -3.51
CA PHE A 349 9.56 20.60 -2.09
C PHE A 349 8.16 21.12 -1.83
N MET A 350 7.64 20.79 -0.64
CA MET A 350 6.41 21.35 -0.09
C MET A 350 6.62 21.69 1.38
N VAL A 351 6.06 22.82 1.80
CA VAL A 351 6.07 23.28 3.20
C VAL A 351 4.64 23.50 3.65
N ILE A 352 4.28 22.86 4.76
CA ILE A 352 2.91 22.80 5.24
C ILE A 352 2.87 23.33 6.68
N PRO A 353 2.16 24.43 6.92
CA PRO A 353 1.84 24.86 8.28
C PRO A 353 0.78 23.94 8.89
N ILE A 354 1.05 23.43 10.09
CA ILE A 354 0.12 22.65 10.91
C ILE A 354 -0.51 23.61 11.93
N MET A 355 -1.81 23.83 11.80
CA MET A 355 -2.57 24.81 12.58
C MET A 355 -3.48 24.13 13.59
N LYS A 356 -3.74 24.78 14.72
CA LYS A 356 -4.77 24.42 15.69
C LYS A 356 -5.40 25.68 16.25
N ASP A 357 -6.72 25.78 16.23
CA ASP A 357 -7.45 26.94 16.79
C ASP A 357 -6.92 28.29 16.25
N ASN A 358 -6.55 28.35 14.96
CA ASN A 358 -5.89 29.48 14.27
C ASN A 358 -4.48 29.85 14.78
N GLU A 359 -3.82 28.97 15.53
CA GLU A 359 -2.43 29.11 15.93
C GLU A 359 -1.54 28.12 15.18
N LEU A 360 -0.38 28.58 14.73
CA LEU A 360 0.66 27.74 14.13
C LEU A 360 1.28 26.86 15.22
N ILE A 361 1.17 25.55 15.08
CA ILE A 361 1.74 24.57 16.02
C ILE A 361 3.10 24.08 15.50
N ALA A 362 3.18 23.80 14.21
CA ALA A 362 4.36 23.25 13.58
C ALA A 362 4.43 23.59 12.09
N ILE A 363 5.60 23.43 11.51
CA ILE A 363 5.80 23.42 10.06
C ILE A 363 6.39 22.07 9.66
N MET A 364 5.77 21.43 8.68
CA MET A 364 6.27 20.21 8.06
C MET A 364 6.87 20.51 6.69
N GLU A 365 8.04 19.97 6.39
CA GLU A 365 8.66 20.03 5.07
C GLU A 365 8.71 18.63 4.44
N PHE A 366 8.55 18.57 3.12
CA PHE A 366 8.93 17.42 2.31
C PHE A 366 9.78 17.89 1.14
N THR A 367 10.87 17.18 0.86
CA THR A 367 11.86 17.55 -0.14
C THR A 367 12.25 16.35 -0.99
N SER A 368 12.65 16.61 -2.24
CA SER A 368 13.05 15.57 -3.18
C SER A 368 14.02 16.12 -4.23
N PRO A 369 15.02 15.31 -4.65
CA PRO A 369 15.90 15.65 -5.76
C PRO A 369 15.25 15.47 -7.13
N ILE A 370 14.06 14.87 -7.20
CA ILE A 370 13.37 14.63 -8.45
C ILE A 370 12.48 15.85 -8.76
N PRO A 371 12.72 16.59 -9.86
CA PRO A 371 11.84 17.68 -10.27
C PRO A 371 10.41 17.17 -10.51
N ASN A 372 9.42 18.03 -10.21
CA ASN A 372 7.98 17.78 -10.31
C ASN A 372 7.45 16.65 -9.42
N SER A 373 8.26 16.16 -8.48
CA SER A 373 7.85 15.11 -7.55
C SER A 373 6.82 15.58 -6.52
N PHE A 374 6.76 16.88 -6.18
CA PHE A 374 5.67 17.46 -5.39
C PHE A 374 4.86 18.46 -6.20
N ASN A 375 3.54 18.45 -6.00
CA ASN A 375 2.58 19.31 -6.69
C ASN A 375 1.29 19.45 -5.86
N GLY A 376 0.33 20.25 -6.35
CA GLY A 376 -0.94 20.48 -5.65
C GLY A 376 -1.78 19.22 -5.39
N LEU A 377 -1.67 18.17 -6.21
CA LEU A 377 -2.36 16.90 -5.96
C LEU A 377 -1.75 16.15 -4.78
N LYS A 378 -0.42 16.17 -4.64
CA LYS A 378 0.25 15.58 -3.47
C LYS A 378 -0.02 16.38 -2.21
N LEU A 379 -0.11 17.70 -2.31
CA LEU A 379 -0.52 18.54 -1.18
C LEU A 379 -1.92 18.15 -0.67
N LYS A 380 -2.90 17.93 -1.55
CA LYS A 380 -4.24 17.48 -1.14
C LYS A 380 -4.23 16.17 -0.35
N LYS A 381 -3.27 15.27 -0.61
CA LYS A 381 -3.14 14.03 0.15
C LYS A 381 -2.84 14.27 1.64
N ILE A 382 -2.23 15.41 2.00
CA ILE A 382 -1.92 15.75 3.40
C ILE A 382 -3.17 15.88 4.25
N GLU A 383 -4.25 16.40 3.68
CA GLU A 383 -5.52 16.66 4.39
C GLU A 383 -6.07 15.42 5.09
N PHE A 384 -5.79 14.22 4.57
CA PHE A 384 -6.27 12.94 5.13
C PHE A 384 -5.55 12.50 6.40
N PHE A 385 -4.44 13.14 6.79
CA PHE A 385 -3.68 12.78 7.98
C PHE A 385 -3.16 13.97 8.80
N THR A 386 -3.50 15.21 8.43
CA THR A 386 -3.17 16.43 9.21
C THR A 386 -3.66 16.35 10.65
N ASP A 387 -4.92 15.95 10.88
CA ASP A 387 -5.51 15.87 12.22
C ASP A 387 -4.73 14.89 13.12
N MET A 388 -4.20 13.83 12.52
CA MET A 388 -3.40 12.86 13.23
C MET A 388 -2.01 13.40 13.56
N ILE A 389 -1.36 14.11 12.63
CA ILE A 389 -0.13 14.84 12.96
C ILE A 389 -0.38 15.78 14.13
N LEU A 390 -1.48 16.53 14.07
CA LEU A 390 -1.85 17.46 15.11
C LEU A 390 -2.10 16.76 16.46
N PHE A 391 -2.78 15.61 16.46
CA PHE A 391 -2.97 14.79 17.64
C PHE A 391 -1.63 14.33 18.25
N SER A 392 -0.74 13.75 17.42
CA SER A 392 0.58 13.29 17.86
C SER A 392 1.45 14.44 18.40
N LEU A 393 1.41 15.61 17.76
CA LEU A 393 2.12 16.82 18.20
C LEU A 393 1.59 17.35 19.54
N ASN A 394 0.27 17.39 19.73
CA ASN A 394 -0.34 17.81 20.99
C ASN A 394 0.03 16.85 22.11
N ARG A 395 -0.03 15.54 21.86
CA ARG A 395 0.36 14.51 22.82
C ARG A 395 1.82 14.67 23.23
N PHE A 396 2.73 14.77 22.26
CA PHE A 396 4.15 15.01 22.51
C PHE A 396 4.39 16.29 23.33
N SER A 397 3.70 17.39 22.99
CA SER A 397 3.82 18.66 23.70
C SER A 397 3.31 18.57 25.14
N PHE A 398 2.21 17.84 25.36
CA PHE A 398 1.65 17.62 26.69
C PHE A 398 2.61 16.82 27.58
N GLU A 399 3.17 15.73 27.06
CA GLU A 399 4.10 14.86 27.80
C GLU A 399 5.43 15.55 28.06
N LYS A 400 5.97 16.28 27.08
CA LYS A 400 7.15 17.14 27.27
C LYS A 400 6.94 18.10 28.45
N ASN A 401 5.80 18.80 28.47
CA ASN A 401 5.49 19.73 29.56
C ASN A 401 5.36 19.00 30.91
N TYR A 402 4.70 17.84 30.95
CA TYR A 402 4.58 17.05 32.16
C TYR A 402 5.94 16.60 32.72
N GLN A 403 6.86 16.15 31.84
CA GLN A 403 8.21 15.76 32.24
C GLN A 403 9.05 16.95 32.72
N ILE A 404 8.92 18.11 32.08
CA ILE A 404 9.55 19.36 32.54
C ILE A 404 9.05 19.73 33.95
N GLU A 405 7.73 19.71 34.18
CA GLU A 405 7.16 19.99 35.50
C GLU A 405 7.61 18.97 36.55
N ALA A 406 7.70 17.69 36.20
CA ALA A 406 8.22 16.65 37.10
C ALA A 406 9.70 16.86 37.46
N ILE A 407 10.55 17.30 36.51
CA ILE A 407 11.94 17.68 36.77
C ILE A 407 11.99 18.86 37.75
N ILE A 408 11.15 19.88 37.52
CA ILE A 408 11.08 21.06 38.39
C ILE A 408 10.67 20.64 39.82
N GLN A 409 9.62 19.82 39.97
CA GLN A 409 9.14 19.35 41.27
C GLN A 409 10.14 18.45 42.00
N ARG A 410 10.91 17.64 41.26
CA ARG A 410 11.96 16.78 41.82
C ARG A 410 13.12 17.60 42.39
N GLU A 411 13.56 18.61 41.65
CA GLU A 411 14.73 19.42 42.02
C GLU A 411 14.37 20.59 42.97
N TYR A 412 13.11 21.02 42.98
CA TYR A 412 12.64 22.17 43.77
C TYR A 412 11.22 21.96 44.33
N THR A 413 11.08 22.01 45.66
CA THR A 413 9.81 21.75 46.36
C THR A 413 8.90 22.96 46.52
N THR A 414 9.40 24.19 46.35
CA THR A 414 8.60 25.43 46.41
C THR A 414 9.25 26.52 45.57
N ILE A 415 8.51 27.06 44.60
CA ILE A 415 9.00 28.09 43.68
C ILE A 415 8.04 29.28 43.74
N HIS A 416 8.59 30.48 43.82
CA HIS A 416 7.82 31.71 43.76
C HIS A 416 7.46 32.04 42.30
N ASP A 417 6.21 32.44 42.03
CA ASP A 417 5.67 32.66 40.67
C ASP A 417 6.56 33.56 39.79
N SER A 418 7.23 34.55 40.39
CA SER A 418 8.10 35.51 39.70
C SER A 418 9.35 34.92 39.04
N VAL A 419 9.77 33.69 39.43
CA VAL A 419 11.00 33.05 38.93
C VAL A 419 10.75 31.70 38.24
N VAL A 420 9.51 31.20 38.21
CA VAL A 420 9.12 29.92 37.59
C VAL A 420 9.65 29.78 36.16
N TRP A 421 9.65 30.87 35.38
CA TRP A 421 10.13 30.85 34.00
C TRP A 421 11.63 30.49 33.87
N LYS A 422 12.48 30.86 34.84
CA LYS A 422 13.91 30.52 34.82
C LYS A 422 14.12 29.02 35.06
N PHE A 423 13.39 28.46 36.01
CA PHE A 423 13.43 27.03 36.32
C PHE A 423 12.91 26.20 35.16
N ARG A 424 11.83 26.65 34.50
CA ARG A 424 11.30 26.01 33.30
C ARG A 424 12.31 25.98 32.15
N ASN A 425 13.01 27.09 31.90
CA ASN A 425 14.06 27.15 30.88
C ASN A 425 15.22 26.20 31.19
N GLU A 426 15.69 26.13 32.45
CA GLU A 426 16.78 25.21 32.81
C GLU A 426 16.34 23.74 32.79
N ALA A 427 15.12 23.44 33.25
CA ALA A 427 14.54 22.10 33.16
C ALA A 427 14.36 21.65 31.69
N GLU A 428 13.97 22.56 30.80
CA GLU A 428 13.87 22.30 29.36
C GLU A 428 15.23 22.02 28.72
N LYS A 429 16.28 22.79 29.07
CA LYS A 429 17.66 22.51 28.63
C LYS A 429 18.13 21.14 29.13
N TYR A 430 17.90 20.84 30.41
CA TYR A 430 18.25 19.55 30.99
C TYR A 430 17.50 18.40 30.30
N PHE A 431 16.20 18.56 30.06
CA PHE A 431 15.36 17.60 29.37
C PHE A 431 15.90 17.31 27.95
N ASN A 432 16.13 18.35 27.15
CA ASN A 432 16.69 18.21 25.80
C ASN A 432 18.10 17.56 25.80
N ALA A 433 18.95 17.92 26.77
CA ALA A 433 20.28 17.31 26.92
C ALA A 433 20.21 15.83 27.35
N SER A 434 19.22 15.47 28.17
CA SER A 434 19.00 14.09 28.62
C SER A 434 18.51 13.18 27.49
N LEU A 435 17.69 13.71 26.59
CA LEU A 435 17.22 13.04 25.38
C LEU A 435 18.37 12.75 24.42
N GLY A 436 19.24 13.74 24.16
CA GLY A 436 20.41 13.53 23.29
C GLY A 436 21.39 12.48 23.81
N LYS A 437 21.53 12.30 25.13
CA LYS A 437 22.41 11.27 25.74
C LYS A 437 21.84 9.86 25.69
N LYS A 438 20.52 9.67 25.68
CA LYS A 438 19.89 8.34 25.58
C LYS A 438 20.11 7.68 24.20
N TYR A 439 20.45 8.45 23.18
CA TYR A 439 20.64 7.99 21.80
C TYR A 439 22.08 7.59 21.44
N ILE A 440 23.06 7.96 22.26
CA ILE A 440 24.48 7.64 22.04
C ILE A 440 24.86 6.30 22.73
N ARG A 441 23.90 5.62 23.37
CA ARG A 441 24.12 4.37 24.12
C ARG A 441 23.53 3.15 23.43
#